data_AF-A0A7Y2NXL8-F1
#
_entry.id   AF-A0A7Y2NXL8-F1
#
_cell.length_a   1.000
_cell.length_b   1.000
_cell.length_c   1.000
_cell.angle_alpha   90.00
_cell.angle_beta   90.00
_cell.angle_gamma   90.00
#
_symmetry.space_group_name_H-M   'P 1'
#
loop_
_entity.id
_entity.type
_entity.pdbx_description
1 polymer ?
#
loop_
_entity_poly.entity_id
_entity_poly.type
_entity_poly.pdbx_seq_one_letter_code
_entity_poly.pdbx_strand_id
1 'polypeptide(L)'
;MKPTSWLYPIFGTMVLALLATPNLMAQGNAQPTCEGPEHHQFDFWVGDWEVMAQGGKGGLAGTNLVTTTLDGCVLHEHWKGAQGGTGESFNFYDRRTGMWHQLWVDNRGRPLRFAGQYADGQLAMKGESKAPDGSTIHHKLTFHNNTDGTARQVWEQSTDGGTIWKIVFDGLYRKRG
;
A
#
# COMPACT_ATOMS: atom_id res chain seq x y z
N MET A 1 -60.09 -63.91 -44.71
CA MET A 1 -59.57 -62.53 -44.69
C MET A 1 -58.13 -62.55 -44.18
N LYS A 2 -57.17 -62.19 -45.06
CA LYS A 2 -55.90 -61.48 -44.82
C LYS A 2 -54.80 -62.07 -43.88
N PRO A 3 -53.51 -61.73 -44.08
CA PRO A 3 -52.49 -62.74 -44.36
C PRO A 3 -51.15 -62.57 -43.58
N THR A 4 -50.26 -63.55 -43.78
CA THR A 4 -48.78 -63.46 -43.91
C THR A 4 -47.88 -62.74 -42.90
N SER A 5 -46.69 -63.37 -42.78
CA SER A 5 -45.35 -62.81 -42.58
C SER A 5 -44.95 -62.35 -41.19
N TRP A 6 -43.97 -63.05 -40.61
CA TRP A 6 -43.00 -62.44 -39.69
C TRP A 6 -41.63 -62.40 -40.37
N LEU A 7 -41.16 -61.15 -40.46
CA LEU A 7 -39.93 -60.65 -41.04
C LEU A 7 -38.74 -60.92 -40.08
N TYR A 8 -37.59 -61.34 -40.62
CA TYR A 8 -36.28 -60.88 -40.12
C TYR A 8 -35.96 -59.52 -40.78
N PRO A 9 -34.95 -58.70 -40.39
CA PRO A 9 -33.98 -58.72 -39.29
C PRO A 9 -33.98 -57.36 -38.51
N ILE A 10 -33.01 -57.01 -37.65
CA ILE A 10 -31.97 -56.00 -37.93
C ILE A 10 -30.98 -55.99 -36.74
N PHE A 11 -29.70 -56.22 -37.02
CA PHE A 11 -28.62 -55.89 -36.09
C PHE A 11 -28.49 -54.35 -36.02
N GLY A 12 -28.84 -53.77 -34.88
CA GLY A 12 -28.65 -52.35 -34.63
C GLY A 12 -27.19 -52.05 -34.28
N THR A 13 -26.46 -51.44 -35.22
CA THR A 13 -25.14 -50.86 -34.97
C THR A 13 -25.31 -49.61 -34.11
N MET A 14 -24.93 -49.68 -32.84
CA MET A 14 -24.97 -48.54 -31.92
C MET A 14 -23.77 -47.63 -32.21
N VAL A 15 -23.98 -46.52 -32.93
CA VAL A 15 -22.97 -45.47 -33.13
C VAL A 15 -22.93 -44.60 -31.87
N LEU A 16 -21.85 -44.71 -31.11
CA LEU A 16 -21.60 -43.87 -29.94
C LEU A 16 -21.15 -42.49 -30.41
N ALA A 17 -22.07 -41.52 -30.45
CA ALA A 17 -21.73 -40.12 -30.73
C ALA A 17 -21.01 -39.51 -29.51
N LEU A 18 -19.70 -39.28 -29.63
CA LEU A 18 -18.93 -38.50 -28.65
C LEU A 18 -19.38 -37.03 -28.71
N LEU A 19 -20.21 -36.63 -27.75
CA LEU A 19 -20.49 -35.23 -27.48
C LEU A 19 -19.22 -34.59 -26.88
N ALA A 20 -18.44 -33.91 -27.73
CA ALA A 20 -17.37 -33.04 -27.25
C ALA A 20 -18.01 -31.84 -26.54
N THR A 21 -17.99 -31.84 -25.20
CA THR A 21 -18.37 -30.68 -24.40
C THR A 21 -17.32 -29.58 -24.62
N PRO A 22 -17.69 -28.35 -25.04
CA PRO A 22 -16.75 -27.26 -25.04
C PRO A 22 -16.33 -26.99 -23.61
N ASN A 23 -15.04 -27.18 -23.32
CA ASN A 23 -14.44 -26.65 -22.10
C ASN A 23 -14.53 -25.13 -22.18
N LEU A 24 -15.53 -24.55 -21.51
CA LEU A 24 -15.49 -23.16 -21.09
C LEU A 24 -14.28 -23.03 -20.18
N MET A 25 -13.13 -22.64 -20.73
CA MET A 25 -12.03 -22.15 -19.91
C MET A 25 -12.59 -20.93 -19.18
N ALA A 26 -12.79 -21.09 -17.88
CA ALA A 26 -13.15 -20.01 -16.98
C ALA A 26 -12.19 -18.84 -17.26
N GLN A 27 -12.77 -17.67 -17.53
CA GLN A 27 -12.02 -16.43 -17.68
C GLN A 27 -11.08 -16.32 -16.48
N GLY A 28 -9.78 -16.23 -16.75
CA GLY A 28 -8.78 -16.10 -15.71
C GLY A 28 -9.21 -14.97 -14.78
N ASN A 29 -9.31 -15.26 -13.48
CA ASN A 29 -9.43 -14.22 -12.47
C ASN A 29 -8.28 -13.24 -12.73
N ALA A 30 -8.58 -12.09 -13.32
CA ALA A 30 -7.65 -10.98 -13.37
C ALA A 30 -7.20 -10.79 -11.92
N GLN A 31 -5.89 -10.91 -11.68
CA GLN A 31 -5.35 -10.66 -10.36
C GLN A 31 -5.86 -9.28 -9.94
N PRO A 32 -6.41 -9.12 -8.73
CA PRO A 32 -6.90 -7.83 -8.28
C PRO A 32 -5.77 -6.80 -8.46
N THR A 33 -6.00 -5.84 -9.35
CA THR A 33 -5.07 -4.76 -9.61
C THR A 33 -5.05 -3.83 -8.39
N CYS A 34 -3.98 -3.07 -8.22
CA CYS A 34 -3.87 -2.04 -7.18
C CYS A 34 -4.70 -0.78 -7.52
N GLU A 35 -5.82 -0.96 -8.20
CA GLU A 35 -6.75 0.09 -8.64
C GLU A 35 -7.96 0.23 -7.71
N GLY A 36 -8.06 -0.62 -6.68
CA GLY A 36 -9.10 -0.51 -5.66
C GLY A 36 -8.95 0.79 -4.86
N PRO A 37 -10.06 1.41 -4.40
CA PRO A 37 -10.04 2.72 -3.75
C PRO A 37 -9.11 2.79 -2.53
N GLU A 38 -8.90 1.66 -1.84
CA GLU A 38 -7.99 1.59 -0.70
C GLU A 38 -6.52 1.85 -1.07
N HIS A 39 -6.09 1.48 -2.28
CA HIS A 39 -4.72 1.73 -2.77
C HIS A 39 -4.47 3.21 -3.07
N HIS A 40 -5.54 3.98 -3.28
CA HIS A 40 -5.48 5.40 -3.60
C HIS A 40 -5.66 6.31 -2.37
N GLN A 41 -5.88 5.73 -1.19
CA GLN A 41 -6.09 6.50 0.05
C GLN A 41 -4.89 7.40 0.41
N PHE A 42 -3.67 7.03 0.01
CA PHE A 42 -2.45 7.77 0.32
C PHE A 42 -1.92 8.63 -0.86
N ASP A 43 -2.67 8.70 -1.96
CA ASP A 43 -2.24 9.41 -3.18
C ASP A 43 -2.05 10.92 -2.99
N PHE A 44 -2.70 11.50 -1.97
CA PHE A 44 -2.51 12.92 -1.62
C PHE A 44 -1.05 13.27 -1.28
N TRP A 45 -0.23 12.27 -0.93
CA TRP A 45 1.19 12.45 -0.63
C TRP A 45 2.09 12.35 -1.86
N VAL A 46 1.58 11.89 -3.01
CA VAL A 46 2.34 11.80 -4.28
C VAL A 46 2.68 13.20 -4.79
N GLY A 47 3.96 13.41 -5.14
CA GLY A 47 4.46 14.62 -5.79
C GLY A 47 5.87 15.01 -5.36
N ASP A 48 6.33 16.17 -5.86
CA ASP A 48 7.59 16.80 -5.45
C ASP A 48 7.32 17.90 -4.42
N TRP A 49 8.02 17.86 -3.29
CA TRP A 49 7.72 18.64 -2.09
C TRP A 49 8.95 19.35 -1.54
N GLU A 50 8.75 20.58 -1.09
CA GLU A 50 9.53 21.21 -0.02
C GLU A 50 8.86 20.90 1.32
N VAL A 51 9.63 20.42 2.29
CA VAL A 51 9.11 20.07 3.61
C VAL A 51 9.62 21.05 4.64
N MET A 52 8.70 21.69 5.35
CA MET A 52 8.97 22.71 6.35
C MET A 52 8.71 22.15 7.74
N ALA A 53 9.71 22.19 8.62
CA ALA A 53 9.53 21.81 10.02
C ALA A 53 8.59 22.79 10.73
N GLN A 54 7.58 22.25 11.39
CA GLN A 54 6.66 22.97 12.27
C GLN A 54 7.19 22.95 13.71
N GLY A 55 7.08 24.08 14.40
CA GLY A 55 7.58 24.26 15.78
C GLY A 55 9.03 24.79 15.87
N GLY A 56 9.35 25.51 16.95
CA GLY A 56 10.67 26.12 17.18
C GLY A 56 11.03 27.23 16.19
N LYS A 57 12.32 27.38 15.84
CA LYS A 57 12.80 28.30 14.78
C LYS A 57 12.53 27.69 13.40
N GLY A 58 11.26 27.43 13.07
CA GLY A 58 10.82 26.71 11.87
C GLY A 58 11.60 27.07 10.60
N GLY A 59 11.74 26.10 9.69
CA GLY A 59 12.61 26.24 8.51
C GLY A 59 12.53 25.02 7.59
N LEU A 60 13.30 25.06 6.51
CA LEU A 60 13.36 23.96 5.54
C LEU A 60 13.93 22.71 6.22
N ALA A 61 13.14 21.65 6.29
CA ALA A 61 13.56 20.34 6.76
C ALA A 61 14.24 19.54 5.65
N GLY A 62 13.80 19.70 4.41
CA GLY A 62 14.34 18.99 3.25
C GLY A 62 13.40 19.03 2.03
N THR A 63 13.72 18.20 1.05
CA THR A 63 12.86 17.94 -0.12
C THR A 63 12.45 16.48 -0.14
N ASN A 64 11.25 16.23 -0.63
CA ASN A 64 10.72 14.87 -0.75
C ASN A 64 10.09 14.66 -2.13
N LEU A 65 10.53 13.64 -2.85
CA LEU A 65 9.88 13.21 -4.09
C LEU A 65 9.17 11.88 -3.84
N VAL A 66 7.86 11.87 -4.02
CA VAL A 66 7.02 10.67 -3.88
C VAL A 66 6.39 10.34 -5.22
N THR A 67 6.70 9.17 -5.75
CA THR A 67 6.19 8.67 -7.04
C THR A 67 5.42 7.38 -6.89
N THR A 68 4.59 7.04 -7.86
CA THR A 68 4.01 5.70 -7.99
C THR A 68 4.97 4.80 -8.77
N THR A 69 5.09 3.54 -8.35
CA THR A 69 5.89 2.51 -9.01
C THR A 69 5.17 1.16 -8.92
N LEU A 70 5.75 0.12 -9.56
CA LEU A 70 5.19 -1.24 -9.59
C LEU A 70 3.71 -1.24 -9.99
N ASP A 71 3.42 -0.65 -11.15
CA ASP A 71 2.08 -0.56 -11.73
C ASP A 71 1.04 0.10 -10.80
N GLY A 72 1.49 1.07 -9.98
CA GLY A 72 0.64 1.82 -9.06
C GLY A 72 0.43 1.15 -7.70
N CYS A 73 1.02 -0.02 -7.45
CA CYS A 73 0.88 -0.72 -6.18
C CYS A 73 1.70 -0.10 -5.04
N VAL A 74 2.71 0.71 -5.36
CA VAL A 74 3.66 1.22 -4.36
C VAL A 74 3.91 2.71 -4.56
N LEU A 75 3.86 3.46 -3.45
CA LEU A 75 4.41 4.81 -3.36
C LEU A 75 5.87 4.73 -2.93
N HIS A 76 6.77 5.22 -3.77
CA HIS A 76 8.21 5.27 -3.52
C HIS A 76 8.62 6.70 -3.17
N GLU A 77 9.13 6.86 -1.96
CA GLU A 77 9.64 8.12 -1.43
C GLU A 77 11.15 8.23 -1.63
N HIS A 78 11.62 9.41 -2.02
CA HIS A 78 13.02 9.82 -2.00
C HIS A 78 13.18 11.10 -1.16
N TRP A 79 13.69 10.92 0.07
CA TRP A 79 13.93 12.01 1.01
C TRP A 79 15.37 12.55 0.93
N LYS A 80 15.48 13.88 0.96
CA LYS A 80 16.76 14.59 1.12
C LYS A 80 16.64 15.68 2.17
N GLY A 81 17.33 15.51 3.30
CA GLY A 81 17.33 16.48 4.40
C GLY A 81 18.14 17.74 4.07
N ALA A 82 17.63 18.91 4.47
CA ALA A 82 18.31 20.19 4.27
C ALA A 82 19.62 20.32 5.07
N GLN A 83 19.70 19.65 6.22
CA GLN A 83 20.90 19.56 7.06
C GLN A 83 21.70 18.27 6.79
N GLY A 84 21.45 17.60 5.67
CA GLY A 84 22.00 16.31 5.33
C GLY A 84 21.14 15.12 5.79
N GLY A 85 21.60 13.92 5.46
CA GLY A 85 20.80 12.69 5.56
C GLY A 85 19.89 12.50 4.36
N THR A 86 19.80 11.26 3.91
CA THR A 86 18.85 10.83 2.86
C THR A 86 18.18 9.55 3.32
N GLY A 87 17.05 9.23 2.72
CA GLY A 87 16.35 7.99 2.97
C GLY A 87 15.32 7.75 1.90
N GLU A 88 14.81 6.54 1.86
CA GLU A 88 13.75 6.15 0.94
C GLU A 88 12.70 5.33 1.68
N SER A 89 11.47 5.35 1.19
CA SER A 89 10.45 4.45 1.67
C SER A 89 9.60 3.84 0.58
N PHE A 90 9.14 2.62 0.83
CA PHE A 90 8.13 1.94 0.03
C PHE A 90 6.86 1.84 0.85
N ASN A 91 5.75 2.32 0.29
CA ASN A 91 4.46 2.37 0.96
C ASN A 91 3.42 1.65 0.10
N PHE A 92 2.69 0.71 0.67
CA PHE A 92 1.75 -0.12 -0.08
C PHE A 92 0.58 -0.57 0.79
N TYR A 93 -0.57 -0.77 0.15
CA TYR A 93 -1.74 -1.34 0.81
C TYR A 93 -1.75 -2.87 0.67
N ASP A 94 -1.72 -3.58 1.80
CA ASP A 94 -1.89 -5.03 1.82
C ASP A 94 -3.37 -5.37 2.03
N ARG A 95 -4.01 -5.84 0.95
CA ARG A 95 -5.42 -6.26 0.93
C ARG A 95 -5.72 -7.44 1.83
N ARG A 96 -4.73 -8.28 2.15
CA ARG A 96 -4.92 -9.44 3.05
C ARG A 96 -5.06 -9.00 4.49
N THR A 97 -4.32 -7.97 4.90
CA THR A 97 -4.39 -7.42 6.25
C THR A 97 -5.35 -6.24 6.37
N GLY A 98 -5.73 -5.63 5.24
CA GLY A 98 -6.51 -4.40 5.20
C GLY A 98 -5.75 -3.20 5.78
N MET A 99 -4.43 -3.16 5.59
CA MET A 99 -3.55 -2.17 6.21
C MET A 99 -2.56 -1.61 5.19
N TRP A 100 -2.23 -0.35 5.36
CA TRP A 100 -1.06 0.25 4.74
C TRP A 100 0.20 -0.17 5.49
N HIS A 101 1.27 -0.42 4.75
CA HIS A 101 2.59 -0.72 5.26
C HIS A 101 3.59 0.27 4.70
N GLN A 102 4.58 0.64 5.52
CA GLN A 102 5.74 1.43 5.09
C GLN A 102 7.02 0.74 5.55
N LEU A 103 7.96 0.57 4.62
CA LEU A 103 9.37 0.29 4.93
C LEU A 103 10.17 1.54 4.59
N TRP A 104 10.74 2.19 5.60
CA TRP A 104 11.66 3.30 5.43
C TRP A 104 13.09 2.85 5.75
N VAL A 105 14.07 3.34 5.00
CA VAL A 105 15.51 3.08 5.24
C VAL A 105 16.29 4.38 5.02
N ASP A 106 17.12 4.77 6.00
CA ASP A 106 18.05 5.89 5.82
C ASP A 106 19.39 5.48 5.21
N ASN A 107 20.18 6.49 4.85
CA ASN A 107 21.55 6.37 4.37
C ASN A 107 22.57 5.84 5.39
N ARG A 108 22.13 5.40 6.57
CA ARG A 108 22.94 4.66 7.55
C ARG A 108 22.47 3.20 7.68
N GLY A 109 21.58 2.75 6.80
CA GLY A 109 21.08 1.38 6.76
C GLY A 109 20.12 1.04 7.89
N ARG A 110 19.49 2.03 8.52
CA ARG A 110 18.56 1.80 9.63
C ARG A 110 17.13 1.70 9.09
N PRO A 111 16.46 0.54 9.26
CA PRO A 111 15.09 0.39 8.80
C PRO A 111 14.09 0.82 9.86
N LEU A 112 12.96 1.37 9.41
CA LEU A 112 11.72 1.47 10.18
C LEU A 112 10.62 0.77 9.41
N ARG A 113 9.76 0.05 10.13
CA ARG A 113 8.60 -0.65 9.57
C ARG A 113 7.36 -0.14 10.27
N PHE A 114 6.41 0.33 9.49
CA PHE A 114 5.14 0.82 9.98
C PHE A 114 3.99 0.05 9.35
N ALA A 115 2.92 -0.10 10.10
CA ALA A 115 1.63 -0.56 9.59
C ALA A 115 0.50 0.30 10.16
N GLY A 116 -0.52 0.55 9.36
CA GLY A 116 -1.60 1.46 9.74
C GLY A 116 -2.82 1.40 8.86
N GLN A 117 -3.76 2.30 9.13
CA GLN A 117 -5.01 2.40 8.40
C GLN A 117 -5.32 3.86 8.10
N TYR A 118 -6.02 4.06 6.99
CA TYR A 118 -6.58 5.35 6.62
C TYR A 118 -7.99 5.47 7.19
N ALA A 119 -8.27 6.58 7.86
CA ALA A 119 -9.60 6.96 8.33
C ALA A 119 -9.66 8.48 8.49
N ASP A 120 -10.84 9.07 8.27
CA ASP A 120 -11.12 10.48 8.59
C ASP A 120 -10.10 11.48 8.00
N GLY A 121 -9.66 11.27 6.76
CA GLY A 121 -8.74 12.19 6.07
C GLY A 121 -7.26 11.99 6.42
N GLN A 122 -6.92 10.99 7.24
CA GLN A 122 -5.55 10.75 7.70
C GLN A 122 -5.14 9.28 7.62
N LEU A 123 -3.86 9.05 7.34
CA LEU A 123 -3.22 7.74 7.43
C LEU A 123 -2.43 7.67 8.74
N ALA A 124 -2.86 6.82 9.67
CA ALA A 124 -2.21 6.65 10.97
C ALA A 124 -1.53 5.28 11.04
N MET A 125 -0.21 5.29 11.25
CA MET A 125 0.62 4.08 11.32
C MET A 125 1.39 3.99 12.64
N LYS A 126 1.75 2.76 13.00
CA LYS A 126 2.59 2.46 14.17
C LYS A 126 3.73 1.55 13.78
N GLY A 127 4.84 1.66 14.51
CA GLY A 127 6.03 0.85 14.33
C GLY A 127 6.89 0.83 15.58
N GLU A 128 7.95 0.03 15.53
CA GLU A 128 8.91 -0.10 16.62
C GLU A 128 10.35 -0.07 16.09
N SER A 129 11.25 0.45 16.90
CA SER A 129 12.70 0.32 16.70
C SER A 129 13.41 0.06 18.03
N LYS A 130 14.73 -0.12 17.97
CA LYS A 130 15.57 -0.34 19.13
C LYS A 130 16.50 0.84 19.35
N ALA A 131 16.55 1.31 20.59
CA ALA A 131 17.57 2.24 21.04
C ALA A 131 18.94 1.53 21.14
N PRO A 132 20.05 2.28 21.25
CA PRO A 132 21.39 1.69 21.39
C PRO A 132 21.55 0.76 22.60
N ASP A 133 20.78 0.97 23.66
CA ASP A 133 20.76 0.13 24.87
C ASP A 133 19.85 -1.11 24.74
N GLY A 134 19.23 -1.32 23.58
CA GLY A 134 18.33 -2.44 23.29
C GLY A 134 16.87 -2.21 23.74
N SER A 135 16.56 -1.08 24.39
CA SER A 135 15.18 -0.74 24.74
C SER A 135 14.33 -0.48 23.50
N THR A 136 13.02 -0.74 23.59
CA THR A 136 12.08 -0.49 22.49
C THR A 136 11.71 0.98 22.44
N ILE A 137 11.72 1.55 21.24
CA ILE A 137 11.11 2.84 20.93
C ILE A 137 9.83 2.56 20.14
N HIS A 138 8.70 3.04 20.63
CA HIS A 138 7.44 2.98 19.90
C HIS A 138 7.27 4.23 19.06
N HIS A 139 6.71 4.07 17.87
CA HIS A 139 6.48 5.15 16.93
C HIS A 139 5.01 5.26 16.56
N LYS A 140 4.53 6.49 16.41
CA LYS A 140 3.28 6.83 15.70
C LYS A 140 3.62 7.77 14.56
N LEU A 141 3.13 7.46 13.38
CA LEU A 141 3.35 8.24 12.18
C LEU A 141 2.00 8.54 11.54
N THR A 142 1.65 9.81 11.44
CA THR A 142 0.36 10.24 10.91
C THR A 142 0.57 11.18 9.73
N PHE A 143 -0.09 10.88 8.61
CA PHE A 143 -0.14 11.76 7.44
C PHE A 143 -1.54 12.34 7.30
N HIS A 144 -1.64 13.66 7.14
CA HIS A 144 -2.88 14.38 6.95
C HIS A 144 -2.95 14.96 5.54
N ASN A 145 -4.10 14.80 4.90
CA ASN A 145 -4.44 15.49 3.68
C ASN A 145 -5.07 16.85 4.02
N ASN A 146 -4.35 17.94 3.81
CA ASN A 146 -4.90 19.27 4.08
C ASN A 146 -5.71 19.77 2.89
N THR A 147 -6.76 20.54 3.16
CA THR A 147 -7.68 21.06 2.13
C THR A 147 -7.05 22.07 1.17
N ASP A 148 -5.89 22.63 1.51
CA ASP A 148 -5.14 23.58 0.69
C ASP A 148 -4.16 22.91 -0.30
N GLY A 149 -4.20 21.57 -0.40
CA GLY A 149 -3.32 20.78 -1.26
C GLY A 149 -1.93 20.52 -0.66
N THR A 150 -1.68 20.96 0.57
CA THR A 150 -0.50 20.52 1.34
C THR A 150 -0.75 19.17 2.00
N ALA A 151 0.34 18.46 2.33
CA ALA A 151 0.27 17.32 3.23
C ALA A 151 0.99 17.67 4.54
N ARG A 152 0.61 17.01 5.64
CA ARG A 152 1.33 17.14 6.92
C ARG A 152 1.70 15.77 7.45
N GLN A 153 2.93 15.61 7.90
CA GLN A 153 3.41 14.43 8.60
C GLN A 153 3.68 14.78 10.06
N VAL A 154 3.15 13.98 10.98
CA VAL A 154 3.50 14.05 12.40
C VAL A 154 4.11 12.71 12.80
N TRP A 155 5.33 12.74 13.31
CA TRP A 155 6.02 11.59 13.86
C TRP A 155 6.23 11.77 15.36
N GLU A 156 5.69 10.84 16.12
CA GLU A 156 5.82 10.80 17.57
C GLU A 156 6.61 9.55 18.00
N GLN A 157 7.33 9.69 19.11
CA GLN A 157 8.05 8.60 19.76
C GLN A 157 7.67 8.47 21.23
N SER A 158 7.68 7.23 21.71
CA SER A 158 7.57 6.90 23.13
C SER A 158 8.66 5.89 23.51
N THR A 159 9.29 6.13 24.65
CA THR A 159 10.33 5.26 25.24
C THR A 159 9.89 4.67 26.59
N ASP A 160 8.63 4.84 26.96
CA ASP A 160 8.04 4.43 28.24
C ASP A 160 6.80 3.52 28.04
N GLY A 161 6.86 2.69 26.99
CA GLY A 161 5.80 1.73 26.67
C GLY A 161 4.52 2.35 26.10
N GLY A 162 4.59 3.57 25.56
CA GLY A 162 3.46 4.27 24.97
C GLY A 162 2.69 5.17 25.94
N THR A 163 3.24 5.47 27.12
CA THR A 163 2.60 6.32 28.13
C THR A 163 2.72 7.80 27.78
N ILE A 164 3.93 8.24 27.43
CA ILE A 164 4.21 9.62 26.99
C ILE A 164 4.68 9.59 25.54
N TRP A 165 4.04 10.43 24.72
CA TRP A 165 4.39 10.62 23.31
C TRP A 165 5.01 12.00 23.10
N LYS A 166 6.15 12.03 22.42
CA LYS A 166 6.85 13.26 22.05
C LYS A 166 6.87 13.38 20.54
N ILE A 167 6.45 14.53 20.01
CA ILE A 167 6.62 14.85 18.60
C ILE A 167 8.12 15.00 18.34
N VAL A 168 8.67 14.13 17.50
CA VAL A 168 10.07 14.17 17.06
C VAL A 168 10.21 14.78 15.68
N PHE A 169 9.12 14.83 14.91
CA PHE A 169 9.05 15.56 13.65
C PHE A 169 7.60 15.98 13.35
N ASP A 170 7.43 17.21 12.88
CA ASP A 170 6.17 17.73 12.36
C ASP A 170 6.49 18.49 11.08
N GLY A 171 6.16 17.90 9.93
CA GLY A 171 6.55 18.38 8.61
C GLY A 171 5.35 18.80 7.80
N LEU A 172 5.36 20.04 7.31
CA LEU A 172 4.40 20.55 6.33
C LEU A 172 5.00 20.45 4.93
N TYR A 173 4.32 19.73 4.05
CA TYR A 173 4.72 19.46 2.67
C TYR A 173 4.06 20.47 1.74
N ARG A 174 4.87 21.27 1.05
CA ARG A 174 4.44 22.26 0.06
C ARG A 174 4.95 21.85 -1.31
N LYS A 175 4.08 21.83 -2.32
CA LYS A 175 4.48 21.43 -3.67
C LYS A 175 5.63 22.30 -4.16
N ARG A 176 6.65 21.68 -4.75
CA ARG A 176 7.64 22.37 -5.56
C ARG A 176 7.06 22.67 -6.92
N GLY A 177 7.17 23.93 -7.34
CA GLY A 177 6.78 24.40 -8.67
C GLY A 177 7.74 23.91 -9.75
#